data_AF-A0A0B8QAJ1-F1
#
_entry.id   AF-A0A0B8QAJ1-F1
#
_cell.length_a   1.000
_cell.length_b   1.000
_cell.length_c   1.000
_cell.angle_alpha   90.00
_cell.angle_beta   90.00
_cell.angle_gamma   90.00
#
_symmetry.space_group_name_H-M   'P 1'
#
loop_
_entity.id
_entity.type
_entity.pdbx_description
1 polymer ?
#
loop_
_entity_poly.entity_id
_entity_poly.type
_entity_poly.pdbx_seq_one_letter_code
_entity_poly.pdbx_strand_id
1 'polypeptide(L)'
;MKRSNIFKLSTVATLVTVSLGANASLYNVEMVSPSVTANEFYGSAISEAGVLAGDTRDGTDGLPFREEAPFGIDNNFYYLDWDDLESYCYRERGYNSCENWASREWNGINNAGGLQREREAFTQGYTSNARGFTEAGALMTTPASDYAPGGGSLEADSNNVTVNKYSASGQVIGNTSSGYYNSNGNYGLAYRERGFIGDTILLPRQISQGADQIVELMGRTMAFDSFEYPLGSGNTYVVGSAAVNPFRYSDGDKNYRGSVSNCFSSDDPGALQECQNFAFSTKGYVWDVTAGDVSVAGESIALWPNTKDNDADTGWRDDTSYMASVRGAVVRDVTLDLMERRPPTMLNLYLLVTTPLGMTTTC
;
A
#
# COMPACT_ATOMS: atom_id res chain seq x y z
N MET A 1 -46.18 -38.02 -1.73
CA MET A 1 -44.99 -37.30 -2.27
C MET A 1 -44.07 -36.96 -1.12
N LYS A 2 -42.93 -37.66 -0.98
CA LYS A 2 -41.87 -37.28 -0.02
C LYS A 2 -40.93 -36.28 -0.71
N ARG A 3 -40.85 -35.05 -0.19
CA ARG A 3 -39.86 -34.05 -0.61
C ARG A 3 -38.50 -34.44 -0.03
N SER A 4 -37.50 -34.60 -0.90
CA SER A 4 -36.11 -34.78 -0.51
C SER A 4 -35.48 -33.40 -0.32
N ASN A 5 -35.06 -33.08 0.90
CA ASN A 5 -34.26 -31.89 1.20
C ASN A 5 -32.78 -32.27 1.09
N ILE A 6 -32.24 -32.27 -0.13
CA ILE A 6 -30.80 -32.49 -0.33
C ILE A 6 -30.09 -31.16 -0.06
N PHE A 7 -29.43 -31.09 1.09
CA PHE A 7 -28.44 -30.06 1.42
C PHE A 7 -27.24 -30.22 0.49
N LYS A 8 -26.95 -29.20 -0.33
CA LYS A 8 -25.77 -29.20 -1.20
C LYS A 8 -24.57 -28.67 -0.42
N LEU A 9 -23.70 -29.57 0.07
CA LEU A 9 -22.37 -29.18 0.56
C LEU A 9 -21.53 -28.67 -0.63
N SER A 10 -20.93 -27.49 -0.50
CA SER A 10 -19.98 -26.97 -1.48
C SER A 10 -18.73 -27.85 -1.54
N THR A 11 -18.18 -28.10 -2.73
CA THR A 11 -17.00 -28.94 -3.02
C THR A 11 -15.79 -28.67 -2.12
N VAL A 12 -15.65 -27.46 -1.58
CA VAL A 12 -14.63 -27.08 -0.59
C VAL A 12 -14.74 -27.92 0.70
N ALA A 13 -15.96 -28.15 1.19
CA ALA A 13 -16.19 -28.96 2.38
C ALA A 13 -15.82 -30.43 2.16
N THR A 14 -16.01 -30.96 0.95
CA THR A 14 -15.67 -32.34 0.61
C THR A 14 -14.16 -32.53 0.45
N LEU A 15 -13.44 -31.53 -0.09
CA LEU A 15 -11.97 -31.57 -0.21
C LEU A 15 -11.27 -31.55 1.16
N VAL A 16 -11.80 -30.80 2.13
CA VAL A 16 -11.28 -30.79 3.51
C VAL A 16 -11.47 -32.16 4.20
N THR A 17 -12.52 -32.91 3.86
CA THR A 17 -12.79 -34.22 4.50
C THR A 17 -11.93 -35.38 3.99
N VAL A 18 -11.30 -35.28 2.81
CA VAL A 18 -10.60 -36.41 2.17
C VAL A 18 -9.09 -36.45 2.50
N SER A 19 -8.52 -35.39 3.09
CA SER A 19 -7.08 -35.29 3.40
C SER A 19 -6.67 -35.82 4.78
N LEU A 20 -7.56 -36.48 5.54
CA LEU A 20 -7.25 -36.99 6.88
C LEU A 20 -6.54 -38.36 6.85
N GLY A 21 -5.34 -38.37 6.27
CA GLY A 21 -4.30 -39.36 6.54
C GLY A 21 -3.25 -38.75 7.45
N ALA A 22 -3.39 -38.96 8.76
CA ALA A 22 -2.36 -38.81 9.79
C ALA A 22 -1.57 -37.48 9.84
N ASN A 23 -2.22 -36.44 10.34
CA ASN A 23 -1.74 -35.37 11.25
C ASN A 23 -2.85 -34.30 11.25
N ALA A 24 -4.00 -34.64 11.84
CA ALA A 24 -5.13 -33.74 11.91
C ALA A 24 -4.84 -32.66 12.96
N SER A 25 -4.24 -31.55 12.56
CA SER A 25 -4.47 -30.30 13.30
C SER A 25 -5.98 -30.05 13.23
N LEU A 26 -6.63 -30.01 14.39
CA LEU A 26 -8.04 -29.71 14.50
C LEU A 26 -8.23 -28.25 14.08
N TYR A 27 -8.61 -28.01 12.82
CA TYR A 27 -8.89 -26.66 12.35
C TYR A 27 -10.25 -26.23 12.90
N ASN A 28 -10.26 -25.22 13.78
CA ASN A 28 -11.50 -24.56 14.16
C ASN A 28 -11.89 -23.60 13.03
N VAL A 29 -13.07 -23.79 12.45
CA VAL A 29 -13.61 -22.84 11.47
C VAL A 29 -14.48 -21.85 12.24
N GLU A 30 -13.97 -20.64 12.39
CA GLU A 30 -14.69 -19.55 13.05
C GLU A 30 -15.34 -18.65 12.00
N MET A 31 -16.62 -18.35 12.20
CA MET A 31 -17.31 -17.36 11.38
C MET A 31 -17.00 -15.98 11.92
N VAL A 32 -16.24 -15.20 11.16
CA VAL A 32 -16.05 -13.78 11.44
C VAL A 32 -17.22 -12.99 10.85
N SER A 33 -17.80 -12.10 11.65
CA SER A 33 -18.81 -11.14 11.21
C SER A 33 -18.15 -9.77 11.08
N PRO A 34 -17.79 -9.32 9.87
CA PRO A 34 -17.13 -8.04 9.69
C PRO A 34 -17.99 -6.88 10.18
N SER A 35 -17.34 -5.88 10.78
CA SER A 35 -17.99 -4.66 11.28
C SER A 35 -18.28 -3.62 10.18
N VAL A 36 -17.91 -3.94 8.94
CA VAL A 36 -18.06 -3.10 7.74
C VAL A 36 -18.98 -3.76 6.73
N THR A 37 -19.64 -2.96 5.90
CA THR A 37 -20.49 -3.45 4.80
C THR A 37 -19.77 -3.28 3.47
N ALA A 38 -19.71 -4.35 2.68
CA ALA A 38 -19.13 -4.35 1.35
C ALA A 38 -19.64 -5.54 0.52
N ASN A 39 -19.30 -5.57 -0.77
CA ASN A 39 -19.62 -6.68 -1.65
C ASN A 39 -18.74 -7.91 -1.42
N GLU A 40 -17.44 -7.70 -1.14
CA GLU A 40 -16.45 -8.76 -0.97
C GLU A 40 -15.58 -8.50 0.28
N PHE A 41 -15.15 -9.58 0.94
CA PHE A 41 -14.37 -9.55 2.18
C PHE A 41 -13.15 -10.46 2.05
N TYR A 42 -11.98 -9.95 2.47
CA TYR A 42 -10.71 -10.66 2.42
C TYR A 42 -10.09 -10.69 3.81
N GLY A 43 -9.78 -11.89 4.31
CA GLY A 43 -8.96 -12.06 5.50
C GLY A 43 -7.49 -11.92 5.12
N SER A 44 -6.82 -10.89 5.64
CA SER A 44 -5.47 -10.50 5.19
C SER A 44 -4.40 -10.78 6.23
N ALA A 45 -4.75 -10.76 7.52
CA ALA A 45 -3.81 -11.04 8.61
C ALA A 45 -4.50 -11.74 9.78
N ILE A 46 -3.75 -12.57 10.50
CA ILE A 46 -4.16 -13.19 11.76
C ILE A 46 -3.11 -12.90 12.82
N SER A 47 -3.54 -12.48 14.00
CA SER A 47 -2.64 -12.23 15.14
C SER A 47 -2.24 -13.55 15.81
N GLU A 48 -1.23 -13.51 16.70
CA GLU A 48 -0.86 -14.69 17.51
C GLU A 48 -1.99 -15.16 18.43
N ALA A 49 -2.90 -14.25 18.80
CA ALA A 49 -4.11 -14.56 19.57
C ALA A 49 -5.26 -15.12 18.71
N GLY A 50 -5.07 -15.27 17.40
CA GLY A 50 -6.09 -15.80 16.49
C GLY A 50 -7.09 -14.77 15.96
N VAL A 51 -6.93 -13.49 16.29
CA VAL A 51 -7.83 -12.42 15.82
C VAL A 51 -7.59 -12.11 14.35
N LEU A 52 -8.65 -12.10 13.54
CA LEU A 52 -8.60 -11.75 12.11
C LEU A 52 -8.58 -10.23 11.91
N ALA A 53 -7.72 -9.78 10.99
CA ALA A 53 -7.84 -8.49 10.33
C ALA A 53 -7.94 -8.68 8.81
N GLY A 54 -8.67 -7.79 8.16
CA GLY A 54 -8.97 -7.91 6.75
C GLY A 54 -9.37 -6.59 6.13
N ASP A 55 -9.70 -6.66 4.86
CA ASP A 55 -10.18 -5.53 4.08
C ASP A 55 -11.28 -5.98 3.13
N THR A 56 -12.05 -5.01 2.68
CA THR A 56 -13.18 -5.25 1.78
C THR A 56 -12.91 -4.77 0.38
N ARG A 57 -13.81 -5.15 -0.53
CA ARG A 57 -13.88 -4.61 -1.87
C ARG A 57 -15.31 -4.40 -2.33
N ASP A 58 -15.58 -3.26 -2.96
CA ASP A 58 -16.88 -2.98 -3.58
C ASP A 58 -16.87 -3.18 -5.11
N GLY A 59 -15.72 -3.03 -5.79
CA GLY A 59 -15.54 -3.43 -7.20
C GLY A 59 -14.07 -3.62 -7.62
N THR A 60 -13.65 -3.25 -8.82
CA THR A 60 -12.22 -3.48 -9.20
C THR A 60 -11.28 -2.51 -8.50
N ASP A 61 -9.99 -2.85 -8.42
CA ASP A 61 -9.02 -2.07 -7.67
C ASP A 61 -8.86 -0.63 -8.15
N GLY A 62 -8.83 -0.43 -9.46
CA GLY A 62 -8.32 0.79 -10.05
C GLY A 62 -6.82 0.93 -9.77
N LEU A 63 -6.46 1.41 -8.58
CA LEU A 63 -5.09 1.50 -8.09
C LEU A 63 -4.93 0.64 -6.81
N PRO A 64 -4.16 -0.46 -6.82
CA PRO A 64 -3.94 -1.27 -5.63
C PRO A 64 -3.04 -0.56 -4.60
N PHE A 65 -3.55 -0.44 -3.38
CA PHE A 65 -2.89 0.24 -2.25
C PHE A 65 -1.74 -0.57 -1.62
N ARG A 66 -1.41 -1.74 -2.17
CA ARG A 66 -0.34 -2.64 -1.70
C ARG A 66 0.90 -2.64 -2.60
N GLU A 67 0.84 -1.87 -3.69
CA GLU A 67 1.86 -1.87 -4.75
C GLU A 67 2.38 -0.45 -4.99
N GLU A 68 3.70 -0.25 -4.89
CA GLU A 68 4.30 1.05 -5.15
C GLU A 68 4.11 1.48 -6.62
N ALA A 69 4.20 0.51 -7.54
CA ALA A 69 3.93 0.65 -8.97
C ALA A 69 2.89 -0.40 -9.40
N PRO A 70 1.61 -0.03 -9.52
CA PRO A 70 0.55 -0.96 -9.87
C PRO A 70 0.62 -1.40 -11.33
N PHE A 71 -0.02 -2.53 -11.68
CA PHE A 71 0.04 -3.08 -13.04
C PHE A 71 -0.32 -2.05 -14.14
N GLY A 72 0.48 -2.04 -15.21
CA GLY A 72 0.37 -1.09 -16.31
C GLY A 72 0.99 0.28 -16.01
N ILE A 73 1.14 0.67 -14.74
CA ILE A 73 1.94 1.82 -14.33
C ILE A 73 3.34 1.31 -14.06
N ASP A 74 4.23 1.50 -15.03
CA ASP A 74 5.65 1.27 -14.82
C ASP A 74 6.27 2.45 -14.03
N ASN A 75 7.57 2.36 -13.77
CA ASN A 75 8.29 3.41 -13.10
C ASN A 75 8.50 4.67 -13.97
N ASN A 76 8.03 4.69 -15.22
CA ASN A 76 7.94 5.91 -16.02
C ASN A 76 6.75 6.77 -15.59
N PHE A 77 5.75 6.15 -14.95
CA PHE A 77 4.55 6.79 -14.39
C PHE A 77 3.70 7.53 -15.43
N TYR A 78 3.52 6.92 -16.61
CA TYR A 78 2.50 7.37 -17.54
C TYR A 78 1.10 7.11 -16.97
N TYR A 79 0.20 8.08 -17.17
CA TYR A 79 -1.17 7.97 -16.68
C TYR A 79 -1.99 7.08 -17.60
N LEU A 80 -2.24 5.85 -17.14
CA LEU A 80 -3.14 4.94 -17.84
C LEU A 80 -4.53 5.53 -18.02
N ASP A 81 -5.03 5.47 -19.25
CA ASP A 81 -6.44 5.60 -19.60
C ASP A 81 -7.05 4.25 -20.03
N TRP A 82 -8.26 4.28 -20.58
CA TRP A 82 -8.95 3.08 -21.06
C TRP A 82 -8.23 2.41 -22.23
N ASP A 83 -7.72 3.19 -23.18
CA ASP A 83 -7.02 2.67 -24.37
C ASP A 83 -5.67 2.04 -23.99
N ASP A 84 -4.99 2.61 -22.99
CA ASP A 84 -3.77 2.04 -22.43
C ASP A 84 -4.00 0.71 -21.72
N LEU A 85 -5.10 0.60 -20.95
CA LEU A 85 -5.49 -0.65 -20.30
C LEU A 85 -5.80 -1.73 -21.35
N GLU A 86 -6.55 -1.38 -22.40
CA GLU A 86 -6.82 -2.31 -23.51
C GLU A 86 -5.53 -2.76 -24.20
N SER A 87 -4.64 -1.81 -24.52
CA SER A 87 -3.35 -2.09 -25.13
C SER A 87 -2.47 -2.98 -24.26
N TYR A 88 -2.44 -2.75 -22.95
CA TYR A 88 -1.76 -3.60 -21.97
C TYR A 88 -2.34 -5.01 -21.97
N CYS A 89 -3.67 -5.15 -22.00
CA CYS A 89 -4.33 -6.44 -22.07
C CYS A 89 -3.91 -7.24 -23.32
N TYR A 90 -3.90 -6.60 -24.50
CA TYR A 90 -3.50 -7.28 -25.73
C TYR A 90 -2.03 -7.71 -25.71
N ARG A 91 -1.13 -6.83 -25.23
CA ARG A 91 0.33 -7.06 -25.26
C ARG A 91 0.81 -8.03 -24.19
N GLU A 92 0.33 -7.88 -22.95
CA GLU A 92 0.89 -8.55 -21.78
C GLU A 92 0.04 -9.71 -21.27
N ARG A 93 -1.29 -9.65 -21.46
CA ARG A 93 -2.23 -10.67 -20.96
C ARG A 93 -2.71 -11.62 -22.06
N GLY A 94 -2.71 -11.18 -23.31
CA GLY A 94 -3.08 -11.98 -24.48
C GLY A 94 -4.54 -12.45 -24.46
N TYR A 95 -5.44 -11.69 -23.84
CA TYR A 95 -6.86 -12.03 -23.80
C TYR A 95 -7.56 -11.68 -25.12
N ASN A 96 -8.57 -12.46 -25.49
CA ASN A 96 -9.40 -12.17 -26.66
C ASN A 96 -10.57 -11.20 -26.34
N SER A 97 -10.72 -10.79 -25.08
CA SER A 97 -11.82 -9.95 -24.59
C SER A 97 -11.31 -8.67 -23.94
N CYS A 98 -10.30 -8.03 -24.54
CA CYS A 98 -9.60 -6.90 -23.95
C CYS A 98 -10.46 -5.64 -23.81
N GLU A 99 -11.36 -5.33 -24.75
CA GLU A 99 -12.34 -4.25 -24.60
C GLU A 99 -13.16 -4.37 -23.29
N ASN A 100 -13.70 -5.57 -23.04
CA ASN A 100 -14.49 -5.85 -21.84
C ASN A 100 -13.65 -5.83 -20.56
N TRP A 101 -12.41 -6.35 -20.64
CA TRP A 101 -11.47 -6.31 -19.53
C TRP A 101 -11.10 -4.86 -19.19
N ALA A 102 -10.72 -4.05 -20.16
CA ALA A 102 -10.36 -2.65 -19.99
C ALA A 102 -11.54 -1.84 -19.45
N SER A 103 -12.76 -2.06 -19.98
CA SER A 103 -13.97 -1.42 -19.44
C SER A 103 -14.21 -1.77 -17.98
N ARG A 104 -13.91 -3.00 -17.55
CA ARG A 104 -14.07 -3.43 -16.16
C ARG A 104 -12.98 -2.83 -15.26
N GLU A 105 -11.74 -2.77 -15.69
CA GLU A 105 -10.66 -2.17 -14.91
C GLU A 105 -10.78 -0.63 -14.84
N TRP A 106 -11.28 0.00 -15.90
CA TRP A 106 -11.51 1.45 -15.95
C TRP A 106 -12.74 1.88 -15.13
N ASN A 107 -13.91 1.28 -15.39
CA ASN A 107 -15.18 1.71 -14.77
C ASN A 107 -15.50 0.99 -13.45
N GLY A 108 -14.85 -0.14 -13.17
CA GLY A 108 -15.19 -0.98 -12.04
C GLY A 108 -16.33 -1.98 -12.30
N ILE A 109 -16.75 -2.66 -11.23
CA ILE A 109 -17.89 -3.60 -11.26
C ILE A 109 -19.12 -2.86 -10.75
N ASN A 110 -20.21 -2.83 -11.53
CA ASN A 110 -21.42 -2.06 -11.19
C ASN A 110 -21.14 -0.58 -10.89
N ASN A 111 -20.15 0.01 -11.57
CA ASN A 111 -19.61 1.34 -11.27
C ASN A 111 -19.11 1.48 -9.83
N ALA A 112 -18.54 0.42 -9.24
CA ALA A 112 -17.80 0.48 -7.99
C ALA A 112 -16.31 0.18 -8.24
N GLY A 113 -15.43 0.95 -7.62
CA GLY A 113 -13.99 0.89 -7.88
C GLY A 113 -13.61 1.47 -9.24
N GLY A 114 -12.63 0.85 -9.90
CA GLY A 114 -12.15 1.24 -11.22
C GLY A 114 -11.16 2.40 -11.22
N LEU A 115 -10.28 2.43 -12.21
CA LEU A 115 -9.24 3.45 -12.33
C LEU A 115 -9.84 4.85 -12.56
N GLN A 116 -10.95 4.96 -13.30
CA GLN A 116 -11.60 6.23 -13.57
C GLN A 116 -11.94 6.96 -12.27
N ARG A 117 -12.49 6.24 -11.28
CA ARG A 117 -12.88 6.83 -10.00
C ARG A 117 -11.68 7.45 -9.28
N GLU A 118 -10.55 6.74 -9.24
CA GLU A 118 -9.32 7.26 -8.63
C GLU A 118 -8.77 8.49 -9.36
N ARG A 119 -8.85 8.49 -10.70
CA ARG A 119 -8.34 9.58 -11.54
C ARG A 119 -9.21 10.83 -11.45
N GLU A 120 -10.52 10.66 -11.50
CA GLU A 120 -11.49 11.76 -11.62
C GLU A 120 -12.04 12.27 -10.28
N ALA A 121 -11.63 11.63 -9.18
CA ALA A 121 -12.09 11.92 -7.83
C ALA A 121 -12.06 13.40 -7.47
N PHE A 122 -11.01 14.13 -7.91
CA PHE A 122 -10.87 15.56 -7.62
C PHE A 122 -12.08 16.40 -8.00
N THR A 123 -12.76 16.04 -9.09
CA THR A 123 -13.94 16.76 -9.59
C THR A 123 -15.27 16.06 -9.32
N GLN A 124 -15.24 14.77 -8.98
CA GLN A 124 -16.44 13.93 -8.89
C GLN A 124 -16.71 13.40 -7.47
N GLY A 125 -15.80 13.65 -6.54
CA GLY A 125 -15.81 13.01 -5.23
C GLY A 125 -15.34 11.57 -5.32
N TYR A 126 -15.21 10.94 -4.15
CA TYR A 126 -14.75 9.56 -4.04
C TYR A 126 -15.52 8.83 -2.95
N THR A 127 -15.90 7.59 -3.24
CA THR A 127 -16.43 6.65 -2.26
C THR A 127 -15.46 5.49 -2.15
N SER A 128 -15.06 5.19 -0.91
CA SER A 128 -14.15 4.11 -0.56
C SER A 128 -14.51 2.82 -1.29
N ASN A 129 -13.50 2.24 -1.93
CA ASN A 129 -13.58 0.95 -2.59
C ASN A 129 -13.05 -0.17 -1.68
N ALA A 130 -12.21 0.15 -0.69
CA ALA A 130 -11.62 -0.81 0.23
C ALA A 130 -11.63 -0.30 1.67
N ARG A 131 -12.22 -1.07 2.59
CA ARG A 131 -12.32 -0.71 4.01
C ARG A 131 -11.65 -1.79 4.85
N GLY A 132 -10.76 -1.38 5.73
CA GLY A 132 -10.06 -2.24 6.66
C GLY A 132 -10.94 -2.55 7.87
N PHE A 133 -10.84 -3.75 8.40
CA PHE A 133 -11.58 -4.15 9.57
C PHE A 133 -10.80 -5.15 10.44
N THR A 134 -11.16 -5.16 11.71
CA THR A 134 -10.90 -6.26 12.65
C THR A 134 -12.23 -6.75 13.21
N GLU A 135 -12.17 -7.79 14.03
CA GLU A 135 -13.32 -8.21 14.85
C GLU A 135 -13.80 -7.10 15.81
N ALA A 136 -12.95 -6.14 16.15
CA ALA A 136 -13.30 -5.02 17.04
C ALA A 136 -13.99 -3.85 16.32
N GLY A 137 -13.75 -3.67 15.02
CA GLY A 137 -14.28 -2.51 14.29
C GLY A 137 -13.59 -2.19 12.97
N ALA A 138 -14.11 -1.17 12.30
CA ALA A 138 -13.48 -0.59 11.12
C ALA A 138 -12.16 0.08 11.48
N LEU A 139 -11.17 -0.05 10.60
CA LEU A 139 -9.84 0.53 10.76
C LEU A 139 -9.72 1.84 10.00
N MET A 140 -8.94 2.78 10.54
CA MET A 140 -8.54 4.03 9.86
C MET A 140 -9.74 4.79 9.25
N THR A 141 -10.85 4.93 9.96
CA THR A 141 -12.04 5.65 9.47
C THR A 141 -11.81 7.15 9.29
N THR A 142 -10.88 7.72 10.05
CA THR A 142 -10.39 9.09 9.92
C THR A 142 -8.85 9.09 10.02
N PRO A 143 -8.15 8.76 8.92
CA PRO A 143 -6.69 8.73 8.90
C PRO A 143 -6.10 10.09 9.30
N ALA A 144 -5.04 10.08 10.12
CA ALA A 144 -4.41 11.32 10.56
C ALA A 144 -3.74 12.05 9.39
N SER A 145 -3.91 13.37 9.34
CA SER A 145 -3.21 14.23 8.38
C SER A 145 -2.90 15.57 9.01
N ASP A 146 -1.68 16.08 8.78
CA ASP A 146 -1.23 17.36 9.32
C ASP A 146 -1.82 18.57 8.61
N TYR A 147 -2.49 18.37 7.46
CA TYR A 147 -3.12 19.44 6.70
C TYR A 147 -4.36 18.98 5.93
N ALA A 148 -5.22 19.95 5.60
CA ALA A 148 -6.40 19.75 4.79
C ALA A 148 -6.24 20.51 3.46
N PRO A 149 -6.19 19.81 2.31
CA PRO A 149 -6.17 20.42 0.99
C PRO A 149 -7.22 21.50 0.81
N GLY A 150 -6.79 22.69 0.42
CA GLY A 150 -7.62 23.87 0.18
C GLY A 150 -8.40 24.34 1.41
N GLY A 151 -7.98 23.94 2.63
CA GLY A 151 -8.75 24.15 3.86
C GLY A 151 -10.08 23.40 3.88
N GLY A 152 -10.20 22.32 3.11
CA GLY A 152 -11.43 21.56 2.94
C GLY A 152 -11.83 20.75 4.18
N SER A 153 -13.03 20.18 4.12
CA SER A 153 -13.54 19.24 5.15
C SER A 153 -13.42 17.81 4.67
N LEU A 154 -12.97 16.90 5.54
CA LEU A 154 -12.89 15.46 5.22
C LEU A 154 -14.28 14.91 4.87
N GLU A 155 -14.39 14.30 3.70
CA GLU A 155 -15.57 13.58 3.26
C GLU A 155 -15.61 12.20 3.92
N ALA A 156 -16.74 11.87 4.54
CA ALA A 156 -16.94 10.58 5.16
C ALA A 156 -16.83 9.44 4.13
N ASP A 157 -16.33 8.29 4.56
CA ASP A 157 -16.20 7.08 3.73
C ASP A 157 -15.45 7.29 2.39
N SER A 158 -14.50 8.21 2.37
CA SER A 158 -13.73 8.56 1.17
C SER A 158 -12.29 8.01 1.17
N ASN A 159 -11.88 7.31 2.22
CA ASN A 159 -10.54 6.74 2.31
C ASN A 159 -10.54 5.23 2.04
N ASN A 160 -9.49 4.76 1.37
CA ASN A 160 -9.24 3.33 1.21
C ASN A 160 -8.32 2.86 2.33
N VAL A 161 -8.52 1.63 2.78
CA VAL A 161 -7.72 0.98 3.81
C VAL A 161 -7.52 -0.48 3.42
N THR A 162 -6.27 -0.92 3.43
CA THR A 162 -5.87 -2.29 3.14
C THR A 162 -4.99 -2.83 4.26
N VAL A 163 -5.17 -4.09 4.62
CA VAL A 163 -4.45 -4.73 5.74
C VAL A 163 -3.32 -5.61 5.22
N ASN A 164 -2.12 -5.48 5.76
CA ASN A 164 -0.96 -6.26 5.34
C ASN A 164 -0.54 -7.30 6.39
N LYS A 165 -0.53 -6.92 7.67
CA LYS A 165 -0.02 -7.80 8.74
C LYS A 165 -0.54 -7.39 10.12
N TYR A 166 -0.30 -8.23 11.13
CA TYR A 166 -0.22 -7.79 12.53
C TYR A 166 1.24 -7.57 12.92
N SER A 167 1.50 -6.58 13.77
CA SER A 167 2.76 -6.43 14.48
C SER A 167 2.92 -7.49 15.56
N ALA A 168 4.16 -7.64 16.07
CA ALA A 168 4.42 -8.48 17.23
C ALA A 168 3.64 -8.02 18.49
N SER A 169 3.35 -6.72 18.58
CA SER A 169 2.52 -6.13 19.65
C SER A 169 1.01 -6.29 19.43
N GLY A 170 0.57 -6.93 18.34
CA GLY A 170 -0.84 -7.16 18.03
C GLY A 170 -1.57 -5.96 17.39
N GLN A 171 -0.85 -4.96 16.90
CA GLN A 171 -1.41 -3.84 16.14
C GLN A 171 -1.52 -4.19 14.66
N VAL A 172 -2.56 -3.72 13.97
CA VAL A 172 -2.70 -3.95 12.53
C VAL A 172 -1.76 -3.04 11.77
N ILE A 173 -1.04 -3.61 10.80
CA ILE A 173 -0.19 -2.91 9.83
C ILE A 173 -0.90 -2.94 8.48
N GLY A 174 -0.94 -1.80 7.81
CA GLY A 174 -1.59 -1.68 6.51
C GLY A 174 -1.25 -0.40 5.78
N ASN A 175 -2.01 -0.11 4.73
CA ASN A 175 -1.90 1.11 3.95
C ASN A 175 -3.27 1.80 3.85
N THR A 176 -3.31 3.12 3.91
CA THR A 176 -4.52 3.92 3.79
C THR A 176 -4.33 5.21 2.98
N SER A 177 -5.37 5.69 2.30
CA SER A 177 -5.41 7.08 1.82
C SER A 177 -5.81 8.04 2.93
N SER A 178 -5.55 9.33 2.75
CA SER A 178 -5.99 10.37 3.71
C SER A 178 -7.51 10.55 3.78
N GLY A 179 -8.23 10.02 2.79
CA GLY A 179 -9.58 10.47 2.47
C GLY A 179 -9.56 11.81 1.74
N TYR A 180 -10.67 12.13 1.08
CA TYR A 180 -10.79 13.32 0.26
C TYR A 180 -11.34 14.48 1.07
N TYR A 181 -10.71 15.65 0.91
CA TYR A 181 -11.11 16.90 1.54
C TYR A 181 -11.85 17.75 0.52
N ASN A 182 -13.11 18.06 0.80
CA ASN A 182 -13.94 18.89 -0.05
C ASN A 182 -13.69 20.37 0.25
N SER A 183 -13.13 21.08 -0.73
CA SER A 183 -12.99 22.53 -0.76
C SER A 183 -13.74 23.07 -1.97
N ASN A 184 -14.91 23.66 -1.71
CA ASN A 184 -15.76 24.31 -2.73
C ASN A 184 -16.12 23.41 -3.94
N GLY A 185 -16.33 22.11 -3.71
CA GLY A 185 -16.68 21.15 -4.76
C GLY A 185 -15.48 20.48 -5.46
N ASN A 186 -14.25 20.82 -5.05
CA ASN A 186 -13.05 20.08 -5.39
C ASN A 186 -12.65 19.16 -4.23
N TYR A 187 -12.19 17.96 -4.55
CA TYR A 187 -11.91 16.90 -3.59
C TYR A 187 -10.41 16.56 -3.62
N GLY A 188 -9.64 17.12 -2.69
CA GLY A 188 -8.18 16.91 -2.63
C GLY A 188 -7.80 15.81 -1.64
N LEU A 189 -6.84 14.95 -2.00
CA LEU A 189 -6.14 14.08 -1.06
C LEU A 189 -5.00 14.84 -0.40
N ALA A 190 -4.87 14.73 0.92
CA ALA A 190 -3.67 15.22 1.61
C ALA A 190 -2.45 14.34 1.25
N TYR A 191 -2.69 13.04 1.14
CA TYR A 191 -1.80 12.04 0.57
C TYR A 191 -2.63 10.91 -0.04
N ARG A 192 -2.10 10.31 -1.10
CA ARG A 192 -2.74 9.16 -1.75
C ARG A 192 -2.65 7.91 -0.90
N GLU A 193 -1.48 7.62 -0.35
CA GLU A 193 -1.21 6.37 0.35
C GLU A 193 -0.17 6.58 1.43
N ARG A 194 -0.47 6.09 2.63
CA ARG A 194 0.45 5.99 3.75
C ARG A 194 0.38 4.61 4.36
N GLY A 195 1.54 4.09 4.75
CA GLY A 195 1.63 2.98 5.67
C GLY A 195 1.11 3.40 7.05
N PHE A 196 0.52 2.46 7.79
CA PHE A 196 0.10 2.68 9.16
C PHE A 196 0.39 1.45 10.04
N ILE A 197 0.49 1.70 11.35
CA ILE A 197 0.43 0.67 12.40
C ILE A 197 -0.51 1.13 13.52
N GLY A 198 -1.54 0.35 13.81
CA GLY A 198 -2.63 0.81 14.68
C GLY A 198 -3.26 2.09 14.10
N ASP A 199 -3.20 3.19 14.84
CA ASP A 199 -3.67 4.51 14.39
C ASP A 199 -2.51 5.43 13.95
N THR A 200 -1.27 4.97 14.02
CA THR A 200 -0.07 5.75 13.67
C THR A 200 0.16 5.76 12.16
N ILE A 201 0.25 6.94 11.56
CA ILE A 201 0.61 7.14 10.15
C ILE A 201 2.12 7.22 9.97
N LEU A 202 2.64 6.53 8.96
CA LEU A 202 4.07 6.54 8.64
C LEU A 202 4.37 7.62 7.59
N LEU A 203 5.11 8.64 7.98
CA LEU A 203 5.47 9.78 7.14
C LEU A 203 6.56 9.43 6.13
N PRO A 204 6.68 10.16 5.00
CA PRO A 204 7.70 9.91 4.00
C PRO A 204 9.01 10.51 4.50
N ARG A 205 9.99 10.71 3.61
CA ARG A 205 11.14 11.55 3.94
C ARG A 205 10.70 12.93 4.42
N GLN A 206 11.23 13.38 5.55
CA GLN A 206 11.05 14.71 6.11
C GLN A 206 12.42 15.40 6.20
N ILE A 207 12.58 16.55 5.56
CA ILE A 207 13.83 17.34 5.61
C ILE A 207 13.63 18.82 5.96
N SER A 208 12.39 19.25 6.17
CA SER A 208 12.03 20.61 6.61
C SER A 208 12.52 21.74 5.68
N GLN A 209 12.61 21.49 4.37
CA GLN A 209 13.01 22.50 3.38
C GLN A 209 12.12 22.48 2.14
N GLY A 210 11.54 23.64 1.81
CA GLY A 210 10.42 23.81 0.86
C GLY A 210 10.59 23.28 -0.57
N ALA A 211 11.77 22.81 -1.00
CA ALA A 211 11.93 22.14 -2.30
C ALA A 211 11.31 20.73 -2.31
N ASP A 212 11.22 20.08 -1.14
CA ASP A 212 10.67 18.72 -0.98
C ASP A 212 9.24 18.74 -0.40
N GLN A 213 8.57 19.89 -0.36
CA GLN A 213 7.24 20.04 0.25
C GLN A 213 6.21 19.05 -0.32
N ILE A 214 6.24 18.77 -1.63
CA ILE A 214 5.37 17.74 -2.21
C ILE A 214 5.69 16.32 -1.72
N VAL A 215 6.97 15.99 -1.48
CA VAL A 215 7.35 14.70 -0.89
C VAL A 215 6.87 14.64 0.54
N GLU A 216 7.07 15.72 1.32
CA GLU A 216 6.69 15.77 2.73
C GLU A 216 5.18 15.60 2.92
N LEU A 217 4.39 16.38 2.17
CA LEU A 217 2.93 16.41 2.27
C LEU A 217 2.27 15.21 1.59
N MET A 218 2.55 15.00 0.30
CA MET A 218 1.83 14.06 -0.57
C MET A 218 2.58 12.77 -0.86
N GLY A 219 3.84 12.66 -0.43
CA GLY A 219 4.67 11.48 -0.66
C GLY A 219 4.00 10.20 -0.17
N ARG A 220 4.17 9.11 -0.92
CA ARG A 220 3.57 7.82 -0.56
C ARG A 220 4.46 7.06 0.42
N THR A 221 3.84 6.34 1.34
CA THR A 221 4.53 5.31 2.14
C THR A 221 3.74 4.02 2.14
N MET A 222 4.42 2.91 2.36
CA MET A 222 3.79 1.61 2.57
C MET A 222 4.43 0.90 3.75
N ALA A 223 3.63 0.13 4.48
CA ALA A 223 4.06 -0.66 5.63
C ALA A 223 3.77 -2.15 5.38
N PHE A 224 4.77 -3.01 5.56
CA PHE A 224 4.63 -4.44 5.28
C PHE A 224 4.93 -5.33 6.47
N ASP A 225 5.88 -4.93 7.32
CA ASP A 225 6.33 -5.74 8.44
C ASP A 225 6.81 -4.89 9.61
N SER A 226 6.92 -5.50 10.78
CA SER A 226 7.48 -4.87 11.96
C SER A 226 8.39 -5.83 12.71
N PHE A 227 9.36 -5.30 13.43
CA PHE A 227 10.22 -6.06 14.30
C PHE A 227 10.52 -5.29 15.58
N GLU A 228 10.96 -6.02 16.60
CA GLU A 228 11.42 -5.44 17.85
C GLU A 228 12.95 -5.45 17.90
N TYR A 229 13.56 -4.33 18.30
CA TYR A 229 15.02 -4.28 18.44
C TYR A 229 15.51 -3.33 19.56
N PRO A 230 16.36 -3.82 20.48
CA PRO A 230 16.70 -5.23 20.71
C PRO A 230 15.46 -6.08 21.06
N LEU A 231 15.53 -7.39 20.84
CA LEU A 231 14.44 -8.30 21.23
C LEU A 231 14.16 -8.20 22.74
N GLY A 232 12.90 -8.03 23.13
CA GLY A 232 12.47 -7.85 24.52
C GLY A 232 12.64 -6.43 25.08
N SER A 233 13.00 -5.44 24.26
CA SER A 233 13.09 -4.03 24.67
C SER A 233 11.75 -3.29 24.70
N GLY A 234 10.75 -3.78 23.97
CA GLY A 234 9.50 -3.07 23.67
C GLY A 234 9.62 -2.05 22.52
N ASN A 235 10.82 -1.80 21.99
CA ASN A 235 11.02 -0.85 20.89
C ASN A 235 10.56 -1.48 19.58
N THR A 236 9.51 -0.92 18.98
CA THR A 236 8.90 -1.45 17.76
C THR A 236 9.30 -0.62 16.56
N TYR A 237 9.78 -1.30 15.53
CA TYR A 237 10.14 -0.72 14.25
C TYR A 237 9.23 -1.27 13.16
N VAL A 238 8.82 -0.42 12.23
CA VAL A 238 8.05 -0.82 11.05
C VAL A 238 8.94 -0.64 9.82
N VAL A 239 8.82 -1.55 8.85
CA VAL A 239 9.55 -1.49 7.58
C VAL A 239 8.61 -1.48 6.39
N GLY A 240 9.08 -0.85 5.32
CA GLY A 240 8.37 -0.78 4.06
C GLY A 240 9.07 0.10 3.05
N SER A 241 8.30 0.98 2.41
CA SER A 241 8.81 1.93 1.41
C SER A 241 8.33 3.34 1.68
N ALA A 242 9.15 4.32 1.35
CA ALA A 242 8.80 5.73 1.45
C ALA A 242 9.22 6.50 0.22
N ALA A 243 8.40 7.46 -0.17
CA ALA A 243 8.75 8.50 -1.11
C ALA A 243 9.93 9.30 -0.57
N VAL A 244 10.97 9.41 -1.40
CA VAL A 244 12.16 10.18 -1.08
C VAL A 244 12.39 11.29 -2.09
N ASN A 245 11.96 11.15 -3.34
CA ASN A 245 12.12 12.18 -4.36
C ASN A 245 10.89 12.22 -5.25
N PRO A 246 10.57 13.38 -5.84
CA PRO A 246 9.58 13.42 -6.90
C PRO A 246 10.05 12.66 -8.14
N PHE A 247 9.12 12.13 -8.92
CA PHE A 247 9.45 11.63 -10.26
C PHE A 247 9.91 12.77 -11.18
N ARG A 248 10.41 12.42 -12.38
CA ARG A 248 10.79 13.42 -13.40
C ARG A 248 9.56 14.19 -13.91
N TYR A 249 9.29 15.34 -13.28
CA TYR A 249 8.12 16.20 -13.50
C TYR A 249 8.27 17.24 -14.61
N SER A 250 9.49 17.40 -15.16
CA SER A 250 9.77 18.37 -16.23
C SER A 250 9.39 17.87 -17.62
N ASP A 251 8.94 16.61 -17.71
CA ASP A 251 8.46 15.99 -18.93
C ASP A 251 6.98 16.32 -19.15
N GLY A 252 6.67 16.97 -20.27
CA GLY A 252 5.32 17.38 -20.62
C GLY A 252 4.39 16.21 -20.91
N ASP A 253 4.91 15.05 -21.30
CA ASP A 253 4.13 13.83 -21.56
C ASP A 253 3.57 13.23 -20.27
N LYS A 254 4.02 13.73 -19.11
CA LYS A 254 3.59 13.33 -17.78
C LYS A 254 2.67 14.36 -17.12
N ASN A 255 2.11 15.28 -17.90
CA ASN A 255 1.11 16.21 -17.44
C ASN A 255 -0.24 15.52 -17.24
N TYR A 256 -0.99 15.92 -16.20
CA TYR A 256 -2.32 15.42 -15.93
C TYR A 256 -3.28 16.56 -15.65
N ARG A 257 -4.20 16.82 -16.59
CA ARG A 257 -5.19 17.92 -16.48
C ARG A 257 -4.57 19.29 -16.16
N GLY A 258 -3.28 19.45 -16.44
CA GLY A 258 -2.44 20.58 -16.00
C GLY A 258 -0.98 20.16 -15.96
N SER A 259 -0.09 21.13 -15.75
CA SER A 259 1.34 20.84 -15.64
C SER A 259 1.70 20.39 -14.23
N VAL A 260 2.27 19.19 -14.11
CA VAL A 260 2.73 18.65 -12.81
C VAL A 260 3.90 19.44 -12.22
N SER A 261 4.53 20.32 -12.99
CA SER A 261 5.52 21.28 -12.47
C SER A 261 4.90 22.31 -11.51
N ASN A 262 3.59 22.57 -11.60
CA ASN A 262 2.87 23.48 -10.69
C ASN A 262 2.84 22.96 -9.24
N CYS A 263 3.06 21.65 -9.06
CA CYS A 263 3.07 21.03 -7.75
C CYS A 263 4.22 21.47 -6.84
N PHE A 264 5.23 22.17 -7.39
CA PHE A 264 6.38 22.70 -6.65
C PHE A 264 6.31 24.20 -6.41
N SER A 265 5.36 24.89 -7.05
CA SER A 265 5.18 26.33 -6.91
C SER A 265 4.01 26.71 -6.01
N SER A 266 3.27 25.73 -5.49
CA SER A 266 2.16 25.89 -4.57
C SER A 266 2.53 25.42 -3.17
N ASP A 267 2.15 26.21 -2.16
CA ASP A 267 2.23 25.81 -0.76
C ASP A 267 1.20 24.73 -0.39
N ASP A 268 0.23 24.48 -1.28
CA ASP A 268 -0.82 23.47 -1.13
C ASP A 268 -0.96 22.68 -2.43
N PRO A 269 -0.06 21.71 -2.70
CA PRO A 269 -0.16 20.86 -3.88
C PRO A 269 -1.39 19.94 -3.81
N GLY A 270 -1.86 19.59 -2.61
CA GLY A 270 -3.05 18.78 -2.40
C GLY A 270 -4.35 19.44 -2.91
N ALA A 271 -4.36 20.77 -3.04
CA ALA A 271 -5.48 21.51 -3.61
C ALA A 271 -5.49 21.59 -5.16
N LEU A 272 -4.46 21.06 -5.83
CA LEU A 272 -4.33 21.10 -7.28
C LEU A 272 -4.68 19.76 -7.93
N GLN A 273 -5.45 19.81 -9.02
CA GLN A 273 -5.91 18.60 -9.73
C GLN A 273 -4.74 17.82 -10.34
N GLU A 274 -3.76 18.54 -10.91
CA GLU A 274 -2.57 17.96 -11.54
C GLU A 274 -1.68 17.20 -10.54
N CYS A 275 -1.74 17.53 -9.26
CA CYS A 275 -0.88 16.95 -8.22
C CYS A 275 -1.51 15.73 -7.55
N GLN A 276 -2.82 15.51 -7.68
CA GLN A 276 -3.50 14.37 -7.04
C GLN A 276 -2.93 13.03 -7.47
N ASN A 277 -2.39 12.97 -8.69
CA ASN A 277 -1.88 11.77 -9.31
C ASN A 277 -0.35 11.67 -9.31
N PHE A 278 0.33 12.60 -8.64
CA PHE A 278 1.77 12.73 -8.68
C PHE A 278 2.50 11.48 -8.15
N ALA A 279 3.59 11.12 -8.83
CA ALA A 279 4.38 9.93 -8.52
C ALA A 279 5.68 10.26 -7.79
N PHE A 280 6.30 9.24 -7.19
CA PHE A 280 7.50 9.44 -6.38
C PHE A 280 8.47 8.29 -6.59
N SER A 281 9.76 8.61 -6.50
CA SER A 281 10.82 7.63 -6.33
C SER A 281 10.84 7.18 -4.88
N THR A 282 11.00 5.88 -4.67
CA THR A 282 10.90 5.26 -3.34
C THR A 282 12.19 4.56 -2.92
N LYS A 283 12.42 4.53 -1.61
CA LYS A 283 13.46 3.73 -0.98
C LYS A 283 12.86 2.82 0.10
N GLY A 284 13.57 1.73 0.39
CA GLY A 284 13.33 0.93 1.58
C GLY A 284 13.50 1.80 2.82
N TYR A 285 12.51 1.77 3.72
CA TYR A 285 12.41 2.68 4.85
C TYR A 285 12.13 1.93 6.16
N VAL A 286 12.56 2.52 7.27
CA VAL A 286 12.26 2.06 8.63
C VAL A 286 11.72 3.20 9.48
N TRP A 287 10.69 2.94 10.28
CA TRP A 287 10.11 3.90 11.23
C TRP A 287 10.21 3.36 12.65
N ASP A 288 10.64 4.20 13.59
CA ASP A 288 10.62 3.89 15.02
C ASP A 288 9.28 4.32 15.61
N VAL A 289 8.39 3.37 15.87
CA VAL A 289 7.03 3.64 16.34
C VAL A 289 6.88 3.42 17.85
N THR A 290 8.00 3.34 18.57
CA THR A 290 8.04 3.02 20.01
C THR A 290 7.23 4.01 20.86
N ALA A 291 7.24 5.29 20.49
CA ALA A 291 6.54 6.34 21.24
C ALA A 291 5.01 6.29 21.07
N GLY A 292 4.49 5.59 20.06
CA GLY A 292 3.05 5.55 19.76
C GLY A 292 2.48 6.89 19.30
N ASP A 293 3.31 7.72 18.63
CA ASP A 293 2.87 9.01 18.09
C ASP A 293 1.79 8.82 17.01
N VAL A 294 0.97 9.84 16.78
CA VAL A 294 -0.08 9.83 15.75
C VAL A 294 0.52 9.72 14.34
N SER A 295 1.73 10.26 14.15
CA SER A 295 2.48 10.15 12.91
C SER A 295 3.98 10.14 13.18
N VAL A 296 4.73 9.34 12.42
CA VAL A 296 6.17 9.10 12.66
C VAL A 296 6.97 9.25 11.38
N ALA A 297 8.07 10.02 11.45
CA ALA A 297 9.08 10.07 10.39
C ALA A 297 10.06 8.88 10.51
N GLY A 298 10.57 8.43 9.36
CA GLY A 298 11.47 7.28 9.30
C GLY A 298 12.81 7.63 8.66
N GLU A 299 13.61 6.60 8.45
CA GLU A 299 14.91 6.68 7.81
C GLU A 299 15.06 5.70 6.66
N SER A 300 15.83 6.10 5.64
CA SER A 300 16.14 5.24 4.50
C SER A 300 17.16 4.19 4.90
N ILE A 301 16.84 2.91 4.67
CA ILE A 301 17.77 1.80 4.92
C ILE A 301 18.39 1.24 3.64
N ALA A 302 17.97 1.77 2.49
CA ALA A 302 18.51 1.42 1.19
C ALA A 302 19.15 2.63 0.51
N LEU A 303 20.17 2.36 -0.29
CA LEU A 303 20.67 3.27 -1.32
C LEU A 303 20.20 2.74 -2.68
N TRP A 304 20.19 3.59 -3.71
CA TRP A 304 20.08 3.12 -5.08
C TRP A 304 21.50 2.80 -5.58
N PRO A 305 21.87 1.51 -5.76
CA PRO A 305 23.20 1.17 -6.25
C PRO A 305 23.32 1.47 -7.74
N ASN A 306 24.56 1.68 -8.22
CA ASN A 306 24.88 1.84 -9.65
C ASN A 306 24.12 2.98 -10.37
N THR A 307 23.85 4.07 -9.64
CA THR A 307 23.34 5.34 -10.19
C THR A 307 24.37 5.98 -11.12
N LYS A 308 23.93 6.57 -12.23
CA LYS A 308 24.78 7.40 -13.09
C LYS A 308 24.58 8.87 -12.74
N ASP A 309 25.54 9.71 -13.12
CA ASP A 309 25.44 11.17 -13.01
C ASP A 309 24.87 11.64 -11.65
N ASN A 310 23.71 12.31 -11.65
CA ASN A 310 23.01 12.79 -10.46
C ASN A 310 21.75 11.95 -10.13
N ASP A 311 21.63 10.74 -10.65
CA ASP A 311 20.49 9.84 -10.41
C ASP A 311 20.29 9.54 -8.91
N ALA A 312 21.38 9.49 -8.14
CA ALA A 312 21.33 9.25 -6.69
C ALA A 312 20.63 10.37 -5.91
N ASP A 313 20.74 11.60 -6.41
CA ASP A 313 20.17 12.80 -5.80
C ASP A 313 18.75 13.07 -6.31
N THR A 314 18.52 12.81 -7.60
CA THR A 314 17.26 13.11 -8.28
C THR A 314 16.25 11.97 -8.16
N GLY A 315 16.71 10.73 -8.07
CA GLY A 315 15.90 9.53 -7.95
C GLY A 315 15.27 9.01 -9.23
N TRP A 316 15.77 9.40 -10.40
CA TRP A 316 15.30 8.85 -11.68
C TRP A 316 16.47 8.63 -12.64
N ARG A 317 16.25 7.78 -13.65
CA ARG A 317 17.16 7.43 -14.74
C ARG A 317 16.37 7.29 -16.03
N ASP A 318 16.77 8.02 -17.08
CA ASP A 318 16.20 7.88 -18.44
C ASP A 318 14.64 7.85 -18.45
N ASP A 319 14.01 8.85 -17.80
CA ASP A 319 12.54 8.97 -17.61
C ASP A 319 11.88 8.00 -16.63
N THR A 320 12.64 7.09 -16.05
CA THR A 320 12.15 6.08 -15.09
C THR A 320 12.54 6.45 -13.66
N SER A 321 11.69 6.16 -12.69
CA SER A 321 11.96 6.43 -11.28
C SER A 321 12.61 5.23 -10.61
N TYR A 322 13.54 5.46 -9.68
CA TYR A 322 14.04 4.40 -8.83
C TYR A 322 13.01 4.04 -7.76
N MET A 323 12.81 2.75 -7.55
CA MET A 323 11.86 2.22 -6.59
C MET A 323 12.49 1.09 -5.80
N ALA A 324 12.38 1.16 -4.48
CA ALA A 324 12.81 0.10 -3.57
C ALA A 324 11.86 0.03 -2.38
N SER A 325 11.75 -1.17 -1.81
CA SER A 325 10.82 -1.49 -0.73
C SER A 325 11.36 -2.63 0.11
N VAL A 326 10.95 -2.68 1.38
CA VAL A 326 11.28 -3.75 2.32
C VAL A 326 10.01 -4.50 2.63
N ARG A 327 9.92 -5.77 2.20
CA ARG A 327 8.70 -6.58 2.38
C ARG A 327 8.69 -7.39 3.67
N GLY A 328 9.82 -7.49 4.35
CA GLY A 328 9.95 -8.20 5.61
C GLY A 328 11.29 -7.91 6.28
N ALA A 329 11.32 -8.08 7.59
CA ALA A 329 12.54 -7.93 8.38
C ALA A 329 12.68 -9.09 9.37
N VAL A 330 13.91 -9.53 9.58
CA VAL A 330 14.23 -10.58 10.55
C VAL A 330 15.39 -10.09 11.39
N VAL A 331 15.20 -10.08 12.71
CA VAL A 331 16.25 -9.79 13.68
C VAL A 331 16.76 -11.10 14.24
N ARG A 332 18.07 -11.31 14.18
CA ARG A 332 18.72 -12.48 14.79
C ARG A 332 18.66 -12.38 16.31
N ASP A 333 18.13 -13.40 16.96
CA ASP A 333 18.27 -13.57 18.40
C ASP A 333 19.62 -14.21 18.73
N VAL A 334 20.58 -13.38 19.14
CA VAL A 334 21.94 -13.81 19.50
C VAL A 334 21.99 -14.61 20.81
N THR A 335 20.91 -14.63 21.59
CA THR A 335 20.86 -15.43 22.83
C THR A 335 20.68 -16.92 22.53
N LEU A 336 20.08 -17.26 21.39
CA LEU A 336 19.96 -18.64 20.90
C LEU A 336 21.30 -19.21 20.44
N ASP A 337 22.21 -18.37 19.95
CA ASP A 337 23.56 -18.81 19.55
C ASP A 337 24.40 -19.30 20.74
N LEU A 338 24.12 -18.79 21.95
CA LEU A 338 24.80 -19.22 23.18
C LEU A 338 24.27 -20.56 23.70
N MET A 339 23.06 -20.97 23.29
CA MET A 339 22.48 -22.26 23.63
C MET A 339 22.99 -23.38 22.71
N GLU A 340 23.42 -23.07 21.49
CA GLU A 340 23.97 -24.04 20.55
C GLU A 340 25.49 -23.88 20.43
N ARG A 341 26.24 -24.53 21.33
CA ARG A 341 27.72 -24.64 21.24
C ARG A 341 28.14 -25.40 19.97
N ARG A 342 28.12 -24.73 18.83
CA ARG A 342 28.95 -25.03 17.66
C ARG A 342 29.68 -23.74 17.27
N PRO A 343 30.98 -23.82 16.92
CA PRO A 343 31.81 -22.64 16.72
C PRO A 343 31.25 -21.75 15.60
N PRO A 344 31.34 -20.42 15.74
CA PRO A 344 30.67 -19.48 14.85
C PRO A 344 31.40 -19.44 13.50
N THR A 345 30.73 -19.86 12.43
CA THR A 345 30.99 -19.29 11.11
C THR A 345 30.17 -18.02 10.99
N MET A 346 30.86 -16.88 10.79
CA MET A 346 30.26 -15.57 10.55
C MET A 346 29.11 -15.68 9.54
N LEU A 347 27.92 -15.19 9.90
CA LEU A 347 26.80 -15.06 8.98
C LEU A 347 26.29 -13.62 9.04
N ASN A 348 26.41 -12.93 7.91
CA ASN A 348 26.10 -11.52 7.70
C ASN A 348 24.59 -11.24 7.82
N LEU A 349 24.28 -9.99 8.13
CA LEU A 349 22.94 -9.40 8.00
C LEU A 349 22.49 -9.48 6.54
N TYR A 350 21.45 -10.27 6.24
CA TYR A 350 20.86 -10.34 4.90
C TYR A 350 19.58 -9.49 4.85
N LEU A 351 19.65 -8.34 4.19
CA LEU A 351 18.46 -7.60 3.74
C LEU A 351 18.00 -8.21 2.41
N LEU A 352 16.76 -8.69 2.36
CA LEU A 352 16.16 -9.14 1.10
C LEU A 352 15.54 -7.93 0.38
N VAL A 353 16.34 -7.27 -0.45
CA VAL A 353 15.89 -6.19 -1.33
C VAL A 353 15.47 -6.81 -2.66
N THR A 354 14.17 -6.84 -2.93
CA THR A 354 13.65 -7.21 -4.25
C THR A 354 13.72 -5.98 -5.17
N THR A 355 14.58 -6.03 -6.19
CA THR A 355 14.56 -5.07 -7.30
C THR A 355 13.84 -5.70 -8.50
N PRO A 356 13.00 -4.95 -9.24
CA PRO A 356 12.53 -5.42 -10.53
C PRO A 356 13.68 -5.30 -11.54
N LEU A 357 13.82 -6.35 -12.36
CA LEU A 357 14.84 -6.60 -13.38
C LEU A 357 16.11 -7.30 -12.86
N GLY A 358 16.20 -8.57 -13.22
CA GLY A 358 17.12 -9.54 -12.68
C GLY A 358 18.59 -9.15 -12.82
N MET A 359 19.24 -9.02 -11.65
CA MET A 359 20.61 -9.45 -11.42
C MET A 359 20.73 -9.71 -9.92
N THR A 360 20.66 -10.98 -9.52
CA THR A 360 21.04 -11.43 -8.19
C THR A 360 22.49 -11.02 -7.92
N THR A 361 22.68 -10.09 -7.01
CA THR A 361 23.96 -9.93 -6.30
C THR A 361 23.68 -10.11 -4.82
N THR A 362 24.24 -11.19 -4.29
CA THR A 362 24.36 -11.44 -2.85
C THR A 362 25.42 -10.51 -2.29
N CYS A 363 25.08 -9.68 -1.31
CA CYS A 363 26.03 -9.13 -0.34
C CYS A 363 25.73 -9.75 1.03
#